data_AF-A0A1Q3WWH9-F1
#
_entry.id   AF-A0A1Q3WWH9-F1
#
_cell.length_a   1.000
_cell.length_b   1.000
_cell.length_c   1.000
_cell.angle_alpha   90.00
_cell.angle_beta   90.00
_cell.angle_gamma   90.00
#
_symmetry.space_group_name_H-M   'P 1'
#
loop_
_entity.id
_entity.type
_entity.pdbx_description
1 polymer ?
#
loop_
_entity_poly.entity_id
_entity_poly.type
_entity_poly.pdbx_seq_one_letter_code
_entity_poly.pdbx_strand_id
1 'polypeptide(L)'
;MNKKGLSMPVYVGLISLSLLLACQSTQNSTDNQPIAQVICRTLPTDKAWYTSGQKAPLFNGLGNLHFPITTRRKDAQRYFDQGLMLAGGFNHAEAARSFYEAIRLDSTCAMAYWGFSYVLGPNYNAGMESDNYDRAYAAIQQALKYAARGTDKEKALIAALAKRYPARPVVDRRPYDVAYSQAMKQVHERFQADADVAALYAESVMDLHPWDLWEKDGRPKPWTPEIVAILENLLTRYPDHSTLHHLYIHAVEASSTPERGLKSAAILSEVAPGSSHLVHMPSHIYIRTGKYHEGSVSNQKAVAVDSAYLIGCYAQGIFPLSYFPHNYHLLAATATLEGNRKWAMRSARKMAEYTKKSLMADSGWSMLQHYYTIPYHVALKFTDWNEVLELSKADTVRLPYPTAIRHYARGLALLGNQQTAQAKAELRQFERVMADPGIATLTTGGINPMSAILAIAERVLRGEILGAEGKLMPAIVLLREAVALEDKLNYNEPPDWFFSVRHNLGAMLLKAKRYPEAEAVYGADLNIFPRNAWALAGLHKAQVSQHLMAKAQQTQTLLAQASVWADRDIKTKLLSGL
;
A
#
# COMPACT_ATOMS: atom_id res chain seq x y z
N MET A 1 0.10 73.16 52.59
CA MET A 1 1.18 73.68 53.46
C MET A 1 2.19 72.56 53.69
N ASN A 2 3.48 72.85 53.42
CA ASN A 2 4.73 72.37 54.06
C ASN A 2 4.73 71.01 54.80
N LYS A 3 5.75 70.16 54.78
CA LYS A 3 7.16 70.21 54.34
C LYS A 3 7.70 68.78 54.55
N LYS A 4 8.79 68.46 53.85
CA LYS A 4 9.72 67.35 54.09
C LYS A 4 10.17 67.26 55.57
N GLY A 5 10.49 66.06 56.03
CA GLY A 5 11.22 65.83 57.28
C GLY A 5 11.77 64.41 57.36
N LEU A 6 13.07 64.28 57.06
CA LEU A 6 13.89 63.09 57.21
C LEU A 6 14.51 63.12 58.62
N SER A 7 14.45 62.04 59.39
CA SER A 7 15.40 61.80 60.50
C SER A 7 15.40 60.34 60.97
N MET A 8 16.53 59.68 60.72
CA MET A 8 17.09 58.59 61.54
C MET A 8 17.96 59.25 62.64
N PRO A 9 18.30 58.62 63.79
CA PRO A 9 19.43 57.66 63.80
C PRO A 9 19.56 56.67 65.00
N VAL A 10 20.60 55.80 64.92
CA VAL A 10 21.43 55.11 65.97
C VAL A 10 20.80 53.95 66.79
N TYR A 11 21.14 52.65 66.55
CA TYR A 11 22.26 51.79 67.07
C TYR A 11 22.29 51.64 68.63
N VAL A 12 22.35 50.49 69.30
CA VAL A 12 23.23 49.29 69.24
C VAL A 12 22.57 48.13 70.03
N GLY A 13 22.79 46.88 69.61
CA GLY A 13 22.52 45.68 70.45
C GLY A 13 22.83 44.37 69.73
N LEU A 14 24.08 43.90 69.86
CA LEU A 14 24.61 42.63 69.34
C LEU A 14 23.94 41.40 69.98
N ILE A 15 23.35 40.50 69.17
CA ILE A 15 23.35 39.04 69.41
C ILE A 15 23.49 38.33 68.05
N SER A 16 24.52 37.51 67.94
CA SER A 16 24.85 36.64 66.82
C SER A 16 23.96 35.39 66.79
N LEU A 17 23.57 34.96 65.59
CA LEU A 17 23.90 33.65 64.97
C LEU A 17 22.76 33.11 64.08
N SER A 18 23.15 32.58 62.91
CA SER A 18 22.43 31.68 61.99
C SER A 18 21.47 32.28 60.95
N LEU A 19 22.01 32.57 59.75
CA LEU A 19 21.28 32.70 58.50
C LEU A 19 20.90 31.32 57.95
N LEU A 20 19.61 31.00 57.91
CA LEU A 20 19.02 30.07 56.95
C LEU A 20 17.72 30.71 56.44
N LEU A 21 17.79 31.29 55.24
CA LEU A 21 16.65 31.86 54.54
C LEU A 21 15.71 30.73 54.09
N ALA A 22 14.55 30.70 54.72
CA ALA A 22 13.38 30.01 54.21
C ALA A 22 12.82 30.80 53.01
N CYS A 23 12.81 30.18 51.83
CA CYS A 23 11.95 30.58 50.73
C CYS A 23 10.83 29.54 50.56
N GLN A 24 9.61 30.06 50.58
CA GLN A 24 8.35 29.39 50.38
C GLN A 24 8.33 28.57 49.08
N SER A 25 7.87 27.32 49.15
CA SER A 25 7.47 26.57 47.95
C SER A 25 6.07 27.03 47.52
N THR A 26 6.01 27.96 46.58
CA THR A 26 4.79 28.19 45.82
C THR A 26 4.55 27.00 44.90
N GLN A 27 3.35 26.43 44.99
CA GLN A 27 2.83 25.42 44.08
C GLN A 27 2.98 25.87 42.62
N ASN A 28 3.47 24.98 41.76
CA ASN A 28 3.09 24.99 40.36
C ASN A 28 2.68 23.58 39.93
N SER A 29 1.50 23.58 39.31
CA SER A 29 0.75 22.49 38.74
C SER A 29 1.60 21.54 37.88
N THR A 30 1.24 20.26 37.95
CA THR A 30 1.44 19.22 36.94
C THR A 30 1.67 19.78 35.55
N ASP A 31 2.92 19.74 35.09
CA ASP A 31 3.26 20.05 33.70
C ASP A 31 2.82 18.85 32.85
N ASN A 32 1.65 19.02 32.23
CA ASN A 32 1.19 18.26 31.08
C ASN A 32 2.26 18.38 29.99
N GLN A 33 3.14 17.38 29.88
CA GLN A 33 3.90 17.19 28.65
C GLN A 33 2.89 16.84 27.55
N PRO A 34 2.74 17.69 26.52
CA PRO A 34 1.81 17.39 25.45
C PRO A 34 2.35 16.20 24.66
N ILE A 35 1.65 15.07 24.75
CA ILE A 35 1.76 13.99 23.75
C ILE A 35 1.13 14.53 22.46
N ALA A 36 1.85 15.40 21.75
CA ALA A 36 1.44 15.95 20.47
C ALA A 36 2.64 16.55 19.74
N GLN A 37 3.21 15.78 18.79
CA GLN A 37 3.77 16.21 17.49
C GLN A 37 4.79 15.16 16.96
N VAL A 38 4.32 13.97 16.58
CA VAL A 38 5.11 13.03 15.74
C VAL A 38 4.51 12.97 14.32
N ILE A 39 3.96 14.09 13.83
CA ILE A 39 3.36 14.18 12.48
C ILE A 39 4.21 15.03 11.53
N CYS A 40 5.32 15.63 11.98
CA CYS A 40 6.14 16.49 11.14
C CYS A 40 7.51 15.85 10.82
N ARG A 41 7.67 15.43 9.55
CA ARG A 41 8.94 15.16 8.80
C ARG A 41 9.33 13.69 8.57
N THR A 42 8.48 12.87 7.96
CA THR A 42 8.99 11.74 7.15
C THR A 42 9.70 12.31 5.92
N LEU A 43 11.03 12.31 5.90
CA LEU A 43 11.79 12.77 4.71
C LEU A 43 11.63 11.73 3.59
N PRO A 44 11.58 12.15 2.31
CA PRO A 44 11.50 11.22 1.19
C PRO A 44 12.81 10.46 0.97
N THR A 45 13.91 10.86 1.61
CA THR A 45 15.22 10.21 1.53
C THR A 45 15.76 9.91 2.91
N ASP A 46 16.58 8.86 3.00
CA ASP A 46 17.22 8.39 4.24
C ASP A 46 18.70 8.82 4.37
N LYS A 47 19.23 9.57 3.39
CA LYS A 47 20.66 9.92 3.26
C LYS A 47 21.28 10.52 4.53
N ALA A 48 20.54 11.35 5.26
CA ALA A 48 21.02 12.00 6.48
C ALA A 48 21.31 10.99 7.62
N TRP A 49 20.67 9.82 7.59
CA TRP A 49 20.84 8.78 8.61
C TRP A 49 22.28 8.25 8.64
N TYR A 50 22.89 8.01 7.47
CA TYR A 50 24.24 7.43 7.35
C TYR A 50 25.34 8.32 7.92
N THR A 51 25.10 9.62 8.05
CA THR A 51 26.03 10.59 8.65
C THR A 51 25.70 10.92 10.10
N SER A 52 24.58 10.42 10.63
CA SER A 52 24.10 10.78 11.98
C SER A 52 24.83 10.05 13.11
N GLY A 53 25.57 8.99 12.81
CA GLY A 53 26.19 8.11 13.81
C GLY A 53 25.19 7.19 14.54
N GLN A 54 23.92 7.20 14.15
CA GLN A 54 22.93 6.27 14.68
C GLN A 54 23.26 4.83 14.30
N LYS A 55 23.01 3.92 15.24
CA LYS A 55 23.17 2.48 15.05
C LYS A 55 21.87 1.88 14.53
N ALA A 56 21.95 1.00 13.54
CA ALA A 56 20.76 0.28 13.05
C ALA A 56 20.17 -0.60 14.17
N PRO A 57 18.86 -0.52 14.45
CA PRO A 57 18.19 -1.41 15.40
C PRO A 57 18.23 -2.87 14.94
N LEU A 58 18.09 -3.80 15.88
CA LEU A 58 17.90 -5.21 15.59
C LEU A 58 16.45 -5.60 15.89
N PHE A 59 15.79 -6.24 14.93
CA PHE A 59 14.40 -6.64 15.02
C PHE A 59 14.27 -8.14 15.24
N ASN A 60 13.16 -8.54 15.86
CA ASN A 60 12.79 -9.94 16.03
C ASN A 60 11.65 -10.27 15.05
N GLY A 61 11.49 -11.55 14.72
CA GLY A 61 10.35 -12.04 13.94
C GLY A 61 10.37 -11.64 12.46
N LEU A 62 11.53 -11.33 11.87
CA LEU A 62 11.64 -11.01 10.44
C LEU A 62 11.70 -12.26 9.53
N GLY A 63 11.77 -13.45 10.11
CA GLY A 63 12.10 -14.69 9.42
C GLY A 63 13.19 -15.46 10.16
N ASN A 64 13.65 -16.53 9.52
CA ASN A 64 14.69 -17.44 10.03
C ASN A 64 15.86 -17.61 9.05
N LEU A 65 16.04 -16.66 8.13
CA LEU A 65 17.11 -16.69 7.13
C LEU A 65 18.48 -16.53 7.81
N HIS A 66 19.41 -17.41 7.46
CA HIS A 66 20.82 -17.28 7.79
C HIS A 66 21.65 -17.50 6.52
N PHE A 67 22.37 -16.47 6.09
CA PHE A 67 23.19 -16.50 4.88
C PHE A 67 24.66 -16.32 5.28
N PRO A 68 25.43 -17.43 5.42
CA PRO A 68 26.83 -17.33 5.85
C PRO A 68 27.65 -16.43 4.93
N ILE A 69 28.31 -15.43 5.53
CA ILE A 69 29.21 -14.51 4.83
C ILE A 69 30.63 -14.60 5.40
N THR A 70 31.61 -14.26 4.57
CA THR A 70 33.02 -14.20 4.96
C THR A 70 33.27 -12.98 5.85
N THR A 71 33.11 -13.17 7.15
CA THR A 71 33.47 -12.21 8.19
C THR A 71 33.92 -12.94 9.46
N ARG A 72 34.73 -12.28 10.28
CA ARG A 72 35.08 -12.76 11.64
C ARG A 72 34.19 -12.15 12.72
N ARG A 73 33.34 -11.18 12.36
CA ARG A 73 32.51 -10.44 13.30
C ARG A 73 31.10 -11.03 13.32
N LYS A 74 30.75 -11.72 14.42
CA LYS A 74 29.40 -12.30 14.61
C LYS A 74 28.29 -11.25 14.47
N ASP A 75 28.52 -10.03 14.94
CA ASP A 75 27.54 -8.95 14.80
C ASP A 75 27.36 -8.51 13.34
N ALA A 76 28.43 -8.50 12.53
CA ALA A 76 28.33 -8.16 11.10
C ALA A 76 27.50 -9.22 10.34
N GLN A 77 27.70 -10.52 10.65
CA GLN A 77 26.86 -11.61 10.15
C GLN A 77 25.39 -11.40 10.52
N ARG A 78 25.11 -11.08 11.79
CA ARG A 78 23.73 -10.86 12.27
C ARG A 78 23.04 -9.70 11.56
N TYR A 79 23.74 -8.59 11.34
CA TYR A 79 23.19 -7.45 10.59
C TYR A 79 23.02 -7.76 9.10
N PHE A 80 23.89 -8.59 8.52
CA PHE A 80 23.73 -9.05 7.15
C PHE A 80 22.47 -9.93 6.98
N ASP A 81 22.28 -10.91 7.88
CA ASP A 81 21.08 -11.76 7.89
C ASP A 81 19.80 -10.92 8.03
N GLN A 82 19.80 -9.96 8.97
CA GLN A 82 18.68 -9.02 9.10
C GLN A 82 18.46 -8.19 7.83
N GLY A 83 19.53 -7.69 7.21
CA GLY A 83 19.44 -6.93 5.97
C GLY A 83 18.77 -7.74 4.86
N LEU A 84 19.12 -9.02 4.71
CA LEU A 84 18.48 -9.91 3.73
C LEU A 84 17.01 -10.21 4.06
N MET A 85 16.66 -10.43 5.34
CA MET A 85 15.26 -10.63 5.73
C MET A 85 14.41 -9.37 5.46
N LEU A 86 14.94 -8.18 5.74
CA LEU A 86 14.28 -6.92 5.45
C LEU A 86 14.17 -6.66 3.95
N ALA A 87 15.18 -7.01 3.17
CA ALA A 87 15.14 -6.95 1.71
C ALA A 87 14.05 -7.89 1.16
N GLY A 88 13.99 -9.14 1.65
CA GLY A 88 12.94 -10.09 1.31
C GLY A 88 11.54 -9.65 1.73
N GLY A 89 11.40 -8.72 2.67
CA GLY A 89 10.15 -8.04 3.04
C GLY A 89 9.98 -6.65 2.41
N PHE A 90 10.79 -6.31 1.40
CA PHE A 90 10.83 -5.02 0.69
C PHE A 90 11.01 -3.76 1.55
N ASN A 91 11.44 -3.89 2.82
CA ASN A 91 11.88 -2.76 3.62
C ASN A 91 13.34 -2.41 3.32
N HIS A 92 13.58 -1.95 2.08
CA HIS A 92 14.92 -1.67 1.56
C HIS A 92 15.66 -0.57 2.34
N ALA A 93 14.95 0.44 2.86
CA ALA A 93 15.56 1.49 3.66
C ALA A 93 16.17 0.92 4.95
N GLU A 94 15.44 0.07 5.69
CA GLU A 94 15.96 -0.55 6.90
C GLU A 94 17.00 -1.65 6.61
N ALA A 95 16.85 -2.35 5.49
CA ALA A 95 17.86 -3.28 5.00
C ALA A 95 19.19 -2.55 4.72
N ALA A 96 19.14 -1.38 4.08
CA ALA A 96 20.30 -0.56 3.79
C ALA A 96 21.01 -0.10 5.07
N ARG A 97 20.25 0.33 6.09
CA ARG A 97 20.80 0.65 7.43
C ARG A 97 21.48 -0.56 8.08
N SER A 98 20.88 -1.75 7.97
CA SER A 98 21.44 -2.99 8.51
C SER A 98 22.76 -3.38 7.82
N PHE A 99 22.80 -3.36 6.49
CA PHE A 99 24.04 -3.62 5.74
C PHE A 99 25.13 -2.57 6.02
N TYR A 100 24.74 -1.30 6.14
CA TYR A 100 25.66 -0.22 6.50
C TYR A 100 26.27 -0.42 7.90
N GLU A 101 25.48 -0.86 8.87
CA GLU A 101 25.98 -1.21 10.21
C GLU A 101 26.94 -2.41 10.16
N ALA A 102 26.68 -3.41 9.31
CA ALA A 102 27.62 -4.51 9.08
C ALA A 102 28.95 -4.02 8.50
N ILE A 103 28.94 -3.05 7.56
CA ILE A 103 30.14 -2.39 7.03
C ILE A 103 30.91 -1.66 8.15
N ARG A 104 30.20 -0.97 9.05
CA ARG A 104 30.83 -0.26 10.17
C ARG A 104 31.54 -1.21 11.15
N LEU A 105 31.00 -2.41 11.32
CA LEU A 105 31.56 -3.45 12.19
C LEU A 105 32.72 -4.24 11.54
N ASP A 106 32.66 -4.44 10.23
CA ASP A 106 33.72 -5.07 9.42
C ASP A 106 33.83 -4.37 8.06
N SER A 107 34.74 -3.39 7.98
CA SER A 107 34.96 -2.57 6.77
C SER A 107 35.63 -3.32 5.62
N THR A 108 35.93 -4.60 5.80
CA THR A 108 36.47 -5.49 4.77
C THR A 108 35.50 -6.58 4.35
N CYS A 109 34.27 -6.59 4.90
CA CYS A 109 33.23 -7.53 4.55
C CYS A 109 32.64 -7.20 3.17
N ALA A 110 33.02 -7.97 2.15
CA ALA A 110 32.58 -7.76 0.77
C ALA A 110 31.04 -7.86 0.62
N MET A 111 30.42 -8.81 1.32
CA MET A 111 28.98 -9.02 1.22
C MET A 111 28.15 -7.92 1.89
N ALA A 112 28.67 -7.27 2.94
CA ALA A 112 27.97 -6.12 3.53
C ALA A 112 27.87 -4.95 2.53
N TYR A 113 28.92 -4.70 1.75
CA TYR A 113 28.89 -3.74 0.64
C TYR A 113 27.97 -4.18 -0.50
N TRP A 114 27.95 -5.48 -0.84
CA TRP A 114 27.03 -6.05 -1.83
C TRP A 114 25.57 -5.84 -1.40
N GLY A 115 25.22 -6.18 -0.16
CA GLY A 115 23.86 -6.05 0.36
C GLY A 115 23.40 -4.60 0.37
N PHE A 116 24.27 -3.68 0.80
CA PHE A 116 23.99 -2.25 0.75
C PHE A 116 23.74 -1.75 -0.68
N SER A 117 24.54 -2.21 -1.67
CA SER A 117 24.31 -1.88 -3.08
C SER A 117 23.00 -2.45 -3.62
N TYR A 118 22.69 -3.71 -3.29
CA TYR A 118 21.53 -4.45 -3.77
C TYR A 118 20.21 -3.74 -3.44
N VAL A 119 20.00 -3.38 -2.17
CA VAL A 119 18.73 -2.76 -1.72
C VAL A 119 18.57 -1.31 -2.12
N LEU A 120 19.64 -0.65 -2.58
CA LEU A 120 19.54 0.68 -3.16
C LEU A 120 19.01 0.66 -4.60
N GLY A 121 18.99 -0.51 -5.26
CA GLY A 121 18.31 -0.72 -6.54
C GLY A 121 16.78 -0.85 -6.41
N PRO A 122 16.08 -1.04 -7.54
CA PRO A 122 14.64 -1.30 -7.52
C PRO A 122 14.33 -2.70 -6.97
N ASN A 123 13.05 -2.88 -6.62
CA ASN A 123 12.39 -4.17 -6.39
C ASN A 123 11.06 -4.21 -7.15
N TYR A 124 10.32 -5.31 -7.03
CA TYR A 124 9.05 -5.52 -7.73
C TYR A 124 8.02 -4.39 -7.52
N ASN A 125 8.01 -3.79 -6.33
CA ASN A 125 7.02 -2.77 -5.93
C ASN A 125 7.52 -1.32 -6.09
N ALA A 126 8.83 -1.11 -6.27
CA ALA A 126 9.41 0.22 -6.25
C ALA A 126 10.59 0.38 -7.21
N GLY A 127 10.56 1.47 -7.98
CA GLY A 127 11.70 1.96 -8.74
C GLY A 127 12.86 2.44 -7.84
N MET A 128 13.99 2.75 -8.48
CA MET A 128 15.16 3.26 -7.78
C MET A 128 15.01 4.76 -7.47
N GLU A 129 15.24 5.15 -6.21
CA GLU A 129 15.27 6.56 -5.81
C GLU A 129 16.47 7.29 -6.45
N SER A 130 16.29 8.56 -6.84
CA SER A 130 17.28 9.29 -7.64
C SER A 130 18.64 9.49 -6.95
N ASP A 131 18.67 9.57 -5.61
CA ASP A 131 19.90 9.75 -4.83
C ASP A 131 20.59 8.42 -4.43
N ASN A 132 20.03 7.29 -4.85
CA ASN A 132 20.61 5.97 -4.56
C ASN A 132 21.73 5.58 -5.51
N TYR A 133 21.78 6.16 -6.71
CA TYR A 133 22.66 5.66 -7.78
C TYR A 133 24.14 5.65 -7.39
N ASP A 134 24.65 6.81 -7.00
CA ASP A 134 26.08 6.97 -6.70
C ASP A 134 26.48 6.11 -5.49
N ARG A 135 25.58 5.96 -4.51
CA ARG A 135 25.80 5.11 -3.33
C ARG A 135 25.86 3.63 -3.72
N ALA A 136 24.93 3.17 -4.53
CA ALA A 136 24.88 1.78 -5.00
C ALA A 136 26.13 1.42 -5.81
N TYR A 137 26.55 2.30 -6.73
CA TYR A 137 27.77 2.12 -7.51
C TYR A 137 29.02 2.10 -6.62
N ALA A 138 29.18 3.09 -5.73
CA ALA A 138 30.34 3.14 -4.84
C ALA A 138 30.45 1.89 -3.95
N ALA A 139 29.32 1.39 -3.45
CA ALA A 139 29.26 0.19 -2.62
C ALA A 139 29.67 -1.07 -3.39
N ILE A 140 29.15 -1.29 -4.61
CA ILE A 140 29.52 -2.49 -5.38
C ILE A 140 30.99 -2.49 -5.80
N GLN A 141 31.60 -1.32 -6.01
CA GLN A 141 33.05 -1.22 -6.23
C GLN A 141 33.87 -1.63 -4.99
N GLN A 142 33.42 -1.29 -3.78
CA GLN A 142 34.06 -1.80 -2.55
C GLN A 142 33.87 -3.31 -2.39
N ALA A 143 32.69 -3.84 -2.72
CA ALA A 143 32.45 -5.27 -2.70
C ALA A 143 33.42 -6.01 -3.65
N LEU A 144 33.60 -5.52 -4.89
CA LEU A 144 34.57 -6.05 -5.86
C LEU A 144 36.01 -6.03 -5.31
N LYS A 145 36.41 -4.92 -4.67
CA LYS A 145 37.74 -4.78 -4.06
C LYS A 145 38.03 -5.87 -3.02
N TYR A 146 37.03 -6.26 -2.21
CA TYR A 146 37.20 -7.24 -1.14
C TYR A 146 36.79 -8.67 -1.54
N ALA A 147 36.18 -8.87 -2.71
CA ALA A 147 35.62 -10.14 -3.16
C ALA A 147 36.62 -11.30 -3.20
N ALA A 148 37.91 -11.02 -3.42
CA ALA A 148 38.95 -12.06 -3.47
C ALA A 148 39.02 -12.92 -2.20
N ARG A 149 38.63 -12.36 -1.05
CA ARG A 149 38.61 -13.04 0.25
C ARG A 149 37.38 -13.94 0.46
N GLY A 150 36.33 -13.73 -0.34
CA GLY A 150 35.06 -14.43 -0.19
C GLY A 150 35.05 -15.85 -0.77
N THR A 151 33.95 -16.55 -0.50
CA THR A 151 33.63 -17.84 -1.12
C THR A 151 33.31 -17.66 -2.60
N ASP A 152 33.26 -18.78 -3.33
CA ASP A 152 32.86 -18.77 -4.74
C ASP A 152 31.43 -18.25 -4.96
N LYS A 153 30.52 -18.51 -4.00
CA LYS A 153 29.14 -18.00 -4.03
C LYS A 153 29.11 -16.48 -3.91
N GLU A 154 29.85 -15.93 -2.95
CA GLU A 154 29.96 -14.49 -2.73
C GLU A 154 30.56 -13.78 -3.94
N LYS A 155 31.66 -14.32 -4.49
CA LYS A 155 32.29 -13.77 -5.71
C LYS A 155 31.31 -13.72 -6.89
N ALA A 156 30.52 -14.78 -7.07
CA ALA A 156 29.55 -14.86 -8.15
C ALA A 156 28.41 -13.84 -7.99
N LEU A 157 27.86 -13.68 -6.77
CA LEU A 157 26.83 -12.69 -6.46
C LEU A 157 27.33 -11.25 -6.64
N ILE A 158 28.55 -10.97 -6.18
CA ILE A 158 29.20 -9.65 -6.35
C ILE A 158 29.40 -9.34 -7.84
N ALA A 159 29.93 -10.30 -8.60
CA ALA A 159 30.15 -10.13 -10.04
C ALA A 159 28.82 -9.94 -10.80
N ALA A 160 27.75 -10.61 -10.39
CA ALA A 160 26.42 -10.42 -10.97
C ALA A 160 25.90 -9.01 -10.71
N LEU A 161 25.86 -8.57 -9.44
CA LEU A 161 25.32 -7.26 -9.07
C LEU A 161 26.12 -6.09 -9.66
N ALA A 162 27.44 -6.26 -9.86
CA ALA A 162 28.27 -5.27 -10.54
C ALA A 162 27.78 -4.90 -11.95
N LYS A 163 27.09 -5.82 -12.64
CA LYS A 163 26.50 -5.53 -13.96
C LYS A 163 25.29 -4.59 -13.91
N ARG A 164 24.65 -4.44 -12.74
CA ARG A 164 23.44 -3.62 -12.55
C ARG A 164 23.73 -2.11 -12.51
N TYR A 165 24.99 -1.72 -12.26
CA TYR A 165 25.36 -0.32 -12.02
C TYR A 165 26.55 0.10 -12.89
N PRO A 166 26.32 0.82 -14.01
CA PRO A 166 27.41 1.42 -14.77
C PRO A 166 28.12 2.55 -13.98
N ALA A 167 29.28 2.99 -14.48
CA ALA A 167 30.08 4.01 -13.79
C ALA A 167 29.43 5.41 -13.70
N ARG A 168 28.39 5.66 -14.50
CA ARG A 168 27.64 6.92 -14.51
C ARG A 168 26.14 6.63 -14.53
N PRO A 169 25.30 7.46 -13.87
CA PRO A 169 23.86 7.36 -13.97
C PRO A 169 23.39 7.32 -15.43
N VAL A 170 22.39 6.48 -15.70
CA VAL A 170 21.76 6.34 -17.01
C VAL A 170 20.28 6.64 -16.90
N VAL A 171 19.71 7.21 -17.96
CA VAL A 171 18.26 7.46 -18.05
C VAL A 171 17.51 6.14 -18.18
N ASP A 172 17.97 5.27 -19.08
CA ASP A 172 17.42 3.92 -19.25
C ASP A 172 18.30 2.89 -18.53
N ARG A 173 17.75 2.30 -17.47
CA ARG A 173 18.40 1.24 -16.68
C ARG A 173 18.15 -0.15 -17.24
N ARG A 174 17.15 -0.34 -18.11
CA ARG A 174 16.68 -1.65 -18.56
C ARG A 174 17.81 -2.57 -19.04
N PRO A 175 18.78 -2.13 -19.86
CA PRO A 175 19.88 -3.01 -20.30
C PRO A 175 20.74 -3.55 -19.14
N TYR A 176 20.91 -2.77 -18.07
CA TYR A 176 21.72 -3.15 -16.91
C TYR A 176 20.97 -4.07 -15.95
N ASP A 177 19.66 -3.84 -15.79
CA ASP A 177 18.80 -4.75 -15.02
C ASP A 177 18.67 -6.12 -15.74
N VAL A 178 18.60 -6.13 -17.09
CA VAL A 178 18.70 -7.37 -17.89
C VAL A 178 20.05 -8.07 -17.65
N ALA A 179 21.16 -7.32 -17.73
CA ALA A 179 22.49 -7.89 -17.54
C ALA A 179 22.68 -8.49 -16.13
N TYR A 180 22.09 -7.86 -15.11
CA TYR A 180 22.04 -8.38 -13.75
C TYR A 180 21.23 -9.68 -13.67
N SER A 181 20.00 -9.68 -14.18
CA SER A 181 19.13 -10.87 -14.15
C SER A 181 19.75 -12.06 -14.91
N GLN A 182 20.34 -11.82 -16.08
CA GLN A 182 21.08 -12.85 -16.83
C GLN A 182 22.30 -13.37 -16.07
N ALA A 183 23.01 -12.52 -15.33
CA ALA A 183 24.10 -12.97 -14.48
C ALA A 183 23.58 -13.77 -13.28
N MET A 184 22.47 -13.35 -12.66
CA MET A 184 21.82 -14.09 -11.58
C MET A 184 21.33 -15.46 -12.03
N LYS A 185 20.87 -15.60 -13.28
CA LYS A 185 20.59 -16.92 -13.87
C LYS A 185 21.80 -17.85 -13.80
N GLN A 186 22.97 -17.37 -14.22
CA GLN A 186 24.22 -18.14 -14.17
C GLN A 186 24.62 -18.49 -12.74
N VAL A 187 24.40 -17.58 -11.79
CA VAL A 187 24.62 -17.86 -10.35
C VAL A 187 23.67 -18.96 -9.86
N HIS A 188 22.38 -18.88 -10.18
CA HIS A 188 21.39 -19.89 -9.82
C HIS A 188 21.72 -21.26 -10.43
N GLU A 189 22.11 -21.32 -11.70
CA GLU A 189 22.52 -22.56 -12.37
C GLU A 189 23.74 -23.21 -11.72
N ARG A 190 24.66 -22.40 -11.15
CA ARG A 190 25.84 -22.88 -10.42
C ARG A 190 25.53 -23.33 -8.99
N PHE A 191 24.53 -22.72 -8.35
CA PHE A 191 24.17 -22.96 -6.95
C PHE A 191 22.69 -23.39 -6.80
N GLN A 192 22.26 -24.39 -7.58
CA GLN A 192 20.84 -24.78 -7.71
C GLN A 192 20.14 -25.23 -6.42
N ALA A 193 20.91 -25.68 -5.41
CA ALA A 193 20.39 -26.11 -4.13
C ALA A 193 20.26 -24.96 -3.11
N ASP A 194 20.68 -23.74 -3.46
CA ASP A 194 20.65 -22.58 -2.57
C ASP A 194 19.36 -21.79 -2.78
N ALA A 195 18.48 -21.84 -1.79
CA ALA A 195 17.16 -21.20 -1.85
C ALA A 195 17.25 -19.67 -1.92
N ASP A 196 18.21 -19.06 -1.22
CA ASP A 196 18.40 -17.61 -1.20
C ASP A 196 18.89 -17.11 -2.56
N VAL A 197 19.84 -17.82 -3.20
CA VAL A 197 20.30 -17.50 -4.56
C VAL A 197 19.15 -17.62 -5.55
N ALA A 198 18.32 -18.65 -5.42
CA ALA A 198 17.19 -18.84 -6.33
C ALA A 198 16.09 -17.79 -6.11
N ALA A 199 15.85 -17.36 -4.87
CA ALA A 199 14.96 -16.24 -4.56
C ALA A 199 15.46 -14.94 -5.21
N LEU A 200 16.75 -14.63 -5.08
CA LEU A 200 17.37 -13.46 -5.73
C LEU A 200 17.28 -13.53 -7.26
N TYR A 201 17.38 -14.73 -7.86
CA TYR A 201 17.18 -14.89 -9.30
C TYR A 201 15.71 -14.66 -9.68
N ALA A 202 14.76 -15.31 -9.02
CA ALA A 202 13.33 -15.14 -9.28
C ALA A 202 12.91 -13.67 -9.16
N GLU A 203 13.32 -12.99 -8.09
CA GLU A 203 13.12 -11.55 -7.91
C GLU A 203 13.75 -10.76 -9.05
N SER A 204 14.99 -11.05 -9.45
CA SER A 204 15.64 -10.31 -10.54
C SER A 204 14.88 -10.40 -11.87
N VAL A 205 14.16 -11.49 -12.13
CA VAL A 205 13.31 -11.65 -13.32
C VAL A 205 11.99 -10.88 -13.11
N MET A 206 11.40 -10.93 -11.91
CA MET A 206 10.21 -10.17 -11.57
C MET A 206 10.43 -8.65 -11.67
N ASP A 207 11.59 -8.14 -11.24
CA ASP A 207 12.00 -6.74 -11.35
C ASP A 207 12.09 -6.24 -12.80
N LEU A 208 12.26 -7.13 -13.79
CA LEU A 208 12.22 -6.76 -15.21
C LEU A 208 10.80 -6.51 -15.72
N HIS A 209 9.80 -6.99 -14.97
CA HIS A 209 8.38 -7.05 -15.34
C HIS A 209 7.47 -6.70 -14.14
N PRO A 210 7.71 -5.55 -13.46
CA PRO A 210 6.96 -5.20 -12.26
C PRO A 210 5.47 -5.09 -12.59
N TRP A 211 4.63 -5.81 -11.84
CA TRP A 211 3.17 -5.86 -12.03
C TRP A 211 2.68 -6.38 -13.39
N ASP A 212 3.55 -6.99 -14.22
CA ASP A 212 3.24 -7.44 -15.58
C ASP A 212 3.50 -8.95 -15.74
N LEU A 213 2.91 -9.80 -14.89
CA LEU A 213 3.13 -11.26 -14.95
C LEU A 213 1.99 -12.02 -15.67
N TRP A 214 0.82 -11.41 -15.82
CA TRP A 214 -0.34 -12.07 -16.39
C TRP A 214 -1.04 -11.16 -17.39
N GLU A 215 -1.55 -11.75 -18.46
CA GLU A 215 -2.53 -11.09 -19.33
C GLU A 215 -3.84 -10.90 -18.56
N LYS A 216 -4.67 -9.96 -19.01
CA LYS A 216 -5.97 -9.67 -18.39
C LYS A 216 -6.94 -10.84 -18.40
N ASP A 217 -6.80 -11.75 -19.35
CA ASP A 217 -7.59 -12.98 -19.44
C ASP A 217 -7.04 -14.12 -18.57
N GLY A 218 -5.99 -13.86 -17.79
CA GLY A 218 -5.36 -14.83 -16.91
C GLY A 218 -4.33 -15.74 -17.58
N ARG A 219 -4.00 -15.53 -18.87
CA ARG A 219 -2.88 -16.24 -19.50
C ARG A 219 -1.54 -15.72 -18.95
N PRO A 220 -0.56 -16.59 -18.70
CA PRO A 220 0.76 -16.15 -18.23
C PRO A 220 1.50 -15.39 -19.34
N LYS A 221 2.21 -14.33 -18.97
CA LYS A 221 3.21 -13.69 -19.84
C LYS A 221 4.39 -14.64 -20.10
N PRO A 222 5.20 -14.43 -21.16
CA PRO A 222 6.28 -15.34 -21.53
C PRO A 222 7.31 -15.63 -20.42
N TRP A 223 7.53 -14.68 -19.50
CA TRP A 223 8.48 -14.79 -18.39
C TRP A 223 7.90 -15.45 -17.13
N THR A 224 6.57 -15.59 -17.02
CA THR A 224 5.90 -16.03 -15.79
C THR A 224 6.05 -17.52 -15.48
N PRO A 225 5.99 -18.45 -16.46
CA PRO A 225 6.13 -19.88 -16.17
C PRO A 225 7.44 -20.25 -15.49
N GLU A 226 8.56 -19.61 -15.87
CA GLU A 226 9.87 -19.86 -15.26
C GLU A 226 9.88 -19.41 -13.79
N ILE A 227 9.40 -18.20 -13.49
CA ILE A 227 9.30 -17.65 -12.13
C ILE A 227 8.47 -18.58 -11.25
N VAL A 228 7.26 -18.93 -11.69
CA VAL A 228 6.33 -19.76 -10.92
C VAL A 228 6.91 -21.15 -10.67
N ALA A 229 7.50 -21.79 -11.68
CA ALA A 229 8.09 -23.13 -11.53
C ALA A 229 9.25 -23.16 -10.53
N ILE A 230 10.12 -22.14 -10.55
CA ILE A 230 11.22 -22.00 -9.58
C ILE A 230 10.66 -21.91 -8.15
N LEU A 231 9.71 -20.99 -7.93
CA LEU A 231 9.14 -20.73 -6.61
C LEU A 231 8.39 -21.95 -6.07
N GLU A 232 7.53 -22.59 -6.88
CA GLU A 232 6.81 -23.80 -6.47
C GLU A 232 7.76 -24.95 -6.11
N ASN A 233 8.81 -25.17 -6.92
CA ASN A 233 9.77 -26.22 -6.62
C ASN A 233 10.47 -26.00 -5.28
N LEU A 234 10.91 -24.77 -5.01
CA LEU A 234 11.66 -24.45 -3.80
C LEU A 234 10.78 -24.45 -2.55
N LEU A 235 9.53 -24.00 -2.65
CA LEU A 235 8.58 -24.03 -1.53
C LEU A 235 8.24 -25.46 -1.06
N THR A 236 8.48 -26.48 -1.89
CA THR A 236 8.39 -27.88 -1.41
C THR A 236 9.55 -28.28 -0.50
N ARG A 237 10.74 -27.70 -0.70
CA ARG A 237 11.96 -28.03 0.03
C ARG A 237 12.22 -27.10 1.22
N TYR A 238 11.76 -25.86 1.11
CA TYR A 238 11.96 -24.78 2.08
C TYR A 238 10.60 -24.17 2.46
N PRO A 239 9.74 -24.92 3.16
CA PRO A 239 8.35 -24.55 3.41
C PRO A 239 8.16 -23.38 4.39
N ASP A 240 9.23 -22.88 5.01
CA ASP A 240 9.19 -21.75 5.95
C ASP A 240 9.96 -20.52 5.43
N HIS A 241 10.43 -20.55 4.17
CA HIS A 241 11.25 -19.48 3.61
C HIS A 241 10.40 -18.26 3.25
N SER A 242 10.49 -17.21 4.05
CA SER A 242 9.65 -16.01 3.93
C SER A 242 9.73 -15.33 2.57
N THR A 243 10.93 -15.10 2.02
CA THR A 243 11.11 -14.46 0.70
C THR A 243 10.46 -15.27 -0.44
N LEU A 244 10.59 -16.61 -0.44
CA LEU A 244 9.95 -17.43 -1.47
C LEU A 244 8.42 -17.36 -1.40
N HIS A 245 7.85 -17.40 -0.19
CA HIS A 245 6.40 -17.23 -0.01
C HIS A 245 5.92 -15.86 -0.47
N HIS A 246 6.68 -14.81 -0.15
CA HIS A 246 6.39 -13.45 -0.57
C HIS A 246 6.37 -13.31 -2.10
N LEU A 247 7.46 -13.69 -2.77
CA LEU A 247 7.56 -13.64 -4.23
C LEU A 247 6.47 -14.49 -4.89
N TYR A 248 6.13 -15.64 -4.31
CA TYR A 248 5.09 -16.51 -4.87
C TYR A 248 3.70 -15.91 -4.78
N ILE A 249 3.37 -15.19 -3.70
CA ILE A 249 2.10 -14.44 -3.60
C ILE A 249 2.01 -13.45 -4.76
N HIS A 250 3.02 -12.60 -4.95
CA HIS A 250 3.08 -11.66 -6.07
C HIS A 250 3.03 -12.35 -7.44
N ALA A 251 3.68 -13.51 -7.57
CA ALA A 251 3.72 -14.24 -8.83
C ALA A 251 2.35 -14.79 -9.26
N VAL A 252 1.43 -15.04 -8.32
CA VAL A 252 0.12 -15.70 -8.62
C VAL A 252 -1.10 -14.84 -8.34
N GLU A 253 -0.97 -13.71 -7.61
CA GLU A 253 -2.09 -12.85 -7.22
C GLU A 253 -2.91 -12.38 -8.43
N ALA A 254 -2.24 -11.97 -9.51
CA ALA A 254 -2.89 -11.47 -10.73
C ALA A 254 -3.51 -12.57 -11.62
N SER A 255 -3.22 -13.85 -11.35
CA SER A 255 -3.62 -14.98 -12.20
C SER A 255 -5.14 -15.25 -12.19
N SER A 256 -5.58 -16.19 -13.04
CA SER A 256 -6.94 -16.77 -12.97
C SER A 256 -7.10 -17.84 -11.89
N THR A 257 -6.02 -18.20 -11.18
CA THR A 257 -6.00 -19.21 -10.11
C THR A 257 -5.27 -18.68 -8.86
N PRO A 258 -5.68 -17.52 -8.31
CA PRO A 258 -5.02 -16.90 -7.16
C PRO A 258 -5.06 -17.80 -5.92
N GLU A 259 -6.00 -18.76 -5.84
CA GLU A 259 -6.09 -19.74 -4.76
C GLU A 259 -4.83 -20.59 -4.56
N ARG A 260 -3.97 -20.72 -5.58
CA ARG A 260 -2.66 -21.35 -5.48
C ARG A 260 -1.77 -20.68 -4.41
N GLY A 261 -1.96 -19.38 -4.19
CA GLY A 261 -1.23 -18.60 -3.18
C GLY A 261 -1.70 -18.82 -1.75
N LEU A 262 -2.84 -19.49 -1.50
CA LEU A 262 -3.45 -19.58 -0.16
C LEU A 262 -2.54 -20.27 0.86
N LYS A 263 -1.76 -21.28 0.45
CA LYS A 263 -0.80 -21.93 1.36
C LYS A 263 0.29 -20.94 1.80
N SER A 264 0.85 -20.18 0.85
CA SER A 264 1.84 -19.14 1.17
C SER A 264 1.25 -18.03 2.02
N ALA A 265 0.02 -17.59 1.72
CA ALA A 265 -0.70 -16.60 2.51
C ALA A 265 -0.92 -17.03 3.98
N ALA A 266 -1.15 -18.32 4.23
CA ALA A 266 -1.31 -18.86 5.58
C ALA A 266 0.01 -18.97 6.35
N ILE A 267 1.12 -19.24 5.66
CA ILE A 267 2.44 -19.44 6.28
C ILE A 267 3.16 -18.11 6.54
N LEU A 268 3.07 -17.17 5.59
CA LEU A 268 3.94 -16.00 5.56
C LEU A 268 3.81 -15.11 6.82
N SER A 269 2.59 -14.92 7.32
CA SER A 269 2.37 -14.12 8.54
C SER A 269 2.92 -14.77 9.80
N GLU A 270 3.07 -16.10 9.82
CA GLU A 270 3.59 -16.85 10.96
C GLU A 270 5.11 -16.93 10.97
N VAL A 271 5.74 -17.03 9.79
CA VAL A 271 7.21 -17.12 9.68
C VAL A 271 7.89 -15.76 9.83
N ALA A 272 7.21 -14.66 9.50
CA ALA A 272 7.76 -13.30 9.59
C ALA A 272 6.80 -12.29 10.28
N PRO A 273 6.34 -12.56 11.52
CA PRO A 273 5.31 -11.74 12.19
C PRO A 273 5.79 -10.31 12.55
N GLY A 274 7.11 -10.07 12.57
CA GLY A 274 7.73 -8.78 12.81
C GLY A 274 7.94 -7.95 11.54
N SER A 275 7.64 -8.50 10.35
CA SER A 275 7.69 -7.77 9.08
C SER A 275 6.28 -7.40 8.64
N SER A 276 5.90 -6.14 8.83
CA SER A 276 4.54 -5.66 8.54
C SER A 276 4.12 -5.93 7.10
N HIS A 277 5.00 -5.70 6.12
CA HIS A 277 4.72 -5.95 4.71
C HIS A 277 4.42 -7.44 4.48
N LEU A 278 5.23 -8.35 5.05
CA LEU A 278 4.99 -9.79 4.93
C LEU A 278 3.71 -10.25 5.66
N VAL A 279 3.34 -9.59 6.77
CA VAL A 279 2.06 -9.82 7.45
C VAL A 279 0.87 -9.27 6.63
N HIS A 280 1.09 -8.25 5.80
CA HIS A 280 0.10 -7.67 4.90
C HIS A 280 -0.12 -8.54 3.64
N MET A 281 0.95 -9.09 3.07
CA MET A 281 0.94 -9.82 1.79
C MET A 281 -0.16 -10.89 1.62
N PRO A 282 -0.53 -11.68 2.65
CA PRO A 282 -1.66 -12.60 2.54
C PRO A 282 -2.96 -11.97 2.00
N SER A 283 -3.17 -10.68 2.28
CA SER A 283 -4.37 -9.95 1.84
C SER A 283 -4.51 -9.80 0.32
N HIS A 284 -3.41 -9.84 -0.43
CA HIS A 284 -3.41 -9.86 -1.90
C HIS A 284 -4.10 -11.12 -2.45
N ILE A 285 -3.85 -12.29 -1.83
CA ILE A 285 -4.57 -13.52 -2.19
C ILE A 285 -6.00 -13.48 -1.66
N TYR A 286 -6.21 -12.98 -0.45
CA TYR A 286 -7.52 -13.00 0.20
C TYR A 286 -8.56 -12.13 -0.51
N ILE A 287 -8.17 -10.95 -0.99
CA ILE A 287 -9.08 -10.07 -1.76
C ILE A 287 -9.47 -10.71 -3.10
N ARG A 288 -8.57 -11.46 -3.74
CA ARG A 288 -8.83 -12.17 -5.00
C ARG A 288 -9.64 -13.46 -4.84
N THR A 289 -9.70 -14.04 -3.64
CA THR A 289 -10.37 -15.33 -3.37
C THR A 289 -11.67 -15.18 -2.56
N GLY A 290 -12.07 -13.97 -2.22
CA GLY A 290 -13.28 -13.70 -1.43
C GLY A 290 -13.13 -13.93 0.07
N LYS A 291 -11.90 -14.06 0.56
CA LYS A 291 -11.55 -14.20 1.99
C LYS A 291 -11.38 -12.82 2.65
N TYR A 292 -12.34 -11.93 2.40
CA TYR A 292 -12.22 -10.51 2.74
C TYR A 292 -11.98 -10.29 4.24
N HIS A 293 -12.59 -11.09 5.11
CA HIS A 293 -12.38 -10.98 6.55
C HIS A 293 -10.94 -11.31 6.96
N GLU A 294 -10.40 -12.41 6.45
CA GLU A 294 -8.99 -12.76 6.65
C GLU A 294 -8.06 -11.65 6.13
N GLY A 295 -8.39 -11.05 4.99
CA GLY A 295 -7.73 -9.86 4.47
C GLY A 295 -7.76 -8.68 5.45
N SER A 296 -8.93 -8.34 6.00
CA SER A 296 -9.09 -7.28 6.99
C SER A 296 -8.26 -7.54 8.25
N VAL A 297 -8.30 -8.76 8.78
CA VAL A 297 -7.56 -9.13 9.99
C VAL A 297 -6.05 -9.09 9.75
N SER A 298 -5.56 -9.58 8.60
CA SER A 298 -4.14 -9.52 8.23
C SER A 298 -3.62 -8.08 8.23
N ASN A 299 -4.38 -7.17 7.62
CA ASN A 299 -3.99 -5.77 7.55
C ASN A 299 -4.05 -5.05 8.89
N GLN A 300 -5.00 -5.39 9.77
CA GLN A 300 -5.01 -4.87 11.14
C GLN A 300 -3.73 -5.27 11.91
N LYS A 301 -3.28 -6.51 11.74
CA LYS A 301 -2.01 -6.98 12.32
C LYS A 301 -0.82 -6.21 11.72
N ALA A 302 -0.75 -6.08 10.40
CA ALA A 302 0.33 -5.35 9.71
C ALA A 302 0.43 -3.89 10.17
N VAL A 303 -0.71 -3.18 10.28
CA VAL A 303 -0.77 -1.81 10.81
C VAL A 303 -0.23 -1.72 12.23
N ALA A 304 -0.50 -2.71 13.08
CA ALA A 304 -0.01 -2.73 14.46
C ALA A 304 1.52 -2.90 14.50
N VAL A 305 2.07 -3.77 13.64
CA VAL A 305 3.53 -3.97 13.50
C VAL A 305 4.21 -2.68 13.04
N ASP A 306 3.69 -2.02 12.00
CA ASP A 306 4.26 -0.78 11.48
C ASP A 306 4.21 0.37 12.47
N SER A 307 3.11 0.49 13.22
CA SER A 307 2.97 1.57 14.20
C SER A 307 4.08 1.51 15.25
N ALA A 308 4.51 0.32 15.66
CA ALA A 308 5.64 0.13 16.56
C ALA A 308 6.99 0.46 15.87
N TYR A 309 7.19 0.02 14.62
CA TYR A 309 8.39 0.32 13.84
C TYR A 309 8.57 1.81 13.58
N LEU A 310 7.53 2.50 13.10
CA LEU A 310 7.58 3.93 12.75
C LEU A 310 7.90 4.82 13.95
N ILE A 311 7.30 4.52 15.11
CA ILE A 311 7.57 5.25 16.37
C ILE A 311 9.00 5.00 16.85
N GLY A 312 9.47 3.75 16.78
CA GLY A 312 10.79 3.37 17.29
C GLY A 312 11.97 3.79 16.41
N CYS A 313 11.76 3.89 15.10
CA CYS A 313 12.85 4.06 14.13
C CYS A 313 12.80 5.38 13.34
N TYR A 314 11.76 6.20 13.54
CA TYR A 314 11.55 7.44 12.79
C TYR A 314 11.66 7.24 11.27
N ALA A 315 11.14 6.14 10.73
CA ALA A 315 11.42 5.70 9.37
C ALA A 315 11.22 6.80 8.32
N GLN A 316 12.07 6.78 7.29
CA GLN A 316 12.04 7.71 6.15
C GLN A 316 11.98 6.93 4.83
N GLY A 317 11.75 7.63 3.72
CA GLY A 317 11.70 7.05 2.38
C GLY A 317 10.32 6.51 1.99
N ILE A 318 10.30 5.62 1.01
CA ILE A 318 9.06 5.05 0.45
C ILE A 318 8.23 4.24 1.45
N PHE A 319 8.86 3.63 2.47
CA PHE A 319 8.17 2.77 3.43
C PHE A 319 7.04 3.49 4.21
N PRO A 320 7.31 4.57 4.98
CA PRO A 320 6.25 5.32 5.66
C PRO A 320 5.29 6.07 4.72
N LEU A 321 5.69 6.31 3.46
CA LEU A 321 4.91 7.10 2.50
C LEU A 321 3.98 6.24 1.65
N SER A 322 4.35 4.99 1.35
CA SER A 322 3.60 4.09 0.48
C SER A 322 3.19 2.80 1.20
N TYR A 323 4.14 2.02 1.70
CA TYR A 323 3.87 0.69 2.29
C TYR A 323 2.98 0.75 3.54
N PHE A 324 3.26 1.64 4.48
CA PHE A 324 2.43 1.74 5.68
C PHE A 324 0.99 2.21 5.38
N PRO A 325 0.76 3.29 4.61
CA PRO A 325 -0.59 3.65 4.15
C PRO A 325 -1.27 2.54 3.33
N HIS A 326 -0.50 1.72 2.61
CA HIS A 326 -1.03 0.61 1.81
C HIS A 326 -1.68 -0.49 2.66
N ASN A 327 -1.20 -0.75 3.88
CA ASN A 327 -1.89 -1.66 4.81
C ASN A 327 -3.29 -1.14 5.16
N TYR A 328 -3.45 0.18 5.36
CA TYR A 328 -4.76 0.79 5.54
C TYR A 328 -5.60 0.78 4.26
N HIS A 329 -4.95 0.82 3.08
CA HIS A 329 -5.61 0.74 1.78
C HIS A 329 -6.32 -0.60 1.59
N LEU A 330 -5.57 -1.69 1.72
CA LEU A 330 -6.11 -3.04 1.64
C LEU A 330 -7.18 -3.26 2.71
N LEU A 331 -6.95 -2.79 3.95
CA LEU A 331 -7.96 -2.86 5.00
C LEU A 331 -9.25 -2.12 4.64
N ALA A 332 -9.15 -0.92 4.06
CA ALA A 332 -10.33 -0.18 3.63
C ALA A 332 -11.10 -0.95 2.55
N ALA A 333 -10.39 -1.54 1.57
CA ALA A 333 -10.99 -2.31 0.50
C ALA A 333 -11.65 -3.62 1.00
N THR A 334 -10.92 -4.46 1.73
CA THR A 334 -11.43 -5.75 2.23
C THR A 334 -12.56 -5.55 3.23
N ALA A 335 -12.44 -4.56 4.14
CA ALA A 335 -13.50 -4.22 5.09
C ALA A 335 -14.77 -3.75 4.38
N THR A 336 -14.63 -3.07 3.24
CA THR A 336 -15.80 -2.66 2.46
C THR A 336 -16.43 -3.84 1.72
N LEU A 337 -15.63 -4.74 1.15
CA LEU A 337 -16.12 -5.92 0.45
C LEU A 337 -16.84 -6.91 1.38
N GLU A 338 -16.41 -7.02 2.65
CA GLU A 338 -17.13 -7.79 3.68
C GLU A 338 -18.31 -7.03 4.33
N GLY A 339 -18.50 -5.75 4.01
CA GLY A 339 -19.60 -4.93 4.54
C GLY A 339 -19.39 -4.35 5.94
N ASN A 340 -18.15 -4.32 6.44
CA ASN A 340 -17.78 -3.73 7.71
C ASN A 340 -17.44 -2.24 7.55
N ARG A 341 -18.46 -1.39 7.62
CA ARG A 341 -18.35 0.07 7.47
C ARG A 341 -17.44 0.69 8.51
N LYS A 342 -17.53 0.27 9.78
CA LYS A 342 -16.71 0.85 10.86
C LYS A 342 -15.23 0.69 10.56
N TRP A 343 -14.80 -0.52 10.18
CA TRP A 343 -13.41 -0.78 9.82
C TRP A 343 -13.01 -0.09 8.53
N ALA A 344 -13.87 -0.13 7.51
CA ALA A 344 -13.59 0.51 6.23
C ALA A 344 -13.38 2.03 6.37
N MET A 345 -14.32 2.75 6.99
CA MET A 345 -14.23 4.21 7.14
C MET A 345 -13.10 4.64 8.06
N ARG A 346 -12.84 3.90 9.15
CA ARG A 346 -11.70 4.20 10.04
C ARG A 346 -10.39 4.09 9.27
N SER A 347 -10.23 3.05 8.48
CA SER A 347 -9.00 2.77 7.74
C SER A 347 -8.79 3.74 6.59
N ALA A 348 -9.85 4.04 5.82
CA ALA A 348 -9.81 5.05 4.78
C ALA A 348 -9.41 6.44 5.31
N ARG A 349 -9.98 6.85 6.45
CA ARG A 349 -9.60 8.13 7.08
C ARG A 349 -8.15 8.12 7.57
N LYS A 350 -7.69 7.02 8.16
CA LYS A 350 -6.28 6.88 8.60
C LYS A 350 -5.31 6.92 7.43
N MET A 351 -5.66 6.28 6.32
CA MET A 351 -4.89 6.34 5.08
C MET A 351 -4.76 7.78 4.55
N ALA A 352 -5.85 8.54 4.50
CA ALA A 352 -5.83 9.95 4.11
C ALA A 352 -5.08 10.85 5.11
N GLU A 353 -5.12 10.51 6.41
CA GLU A 353 -4.39 11.20 7.48
C GLU A 353 -2.87 11.00 7.37
N TYR A 354 -2.42 9.76 7.10
CA TYR A 354 -1.00 9.43 6.93
C TYR A 354 -0.43 9.82 5.57
N THR A 355 -1.30 10.17 4.61
CA THR A 355 -0.86 10.70 3.32
C THR A 355 -0.14 12.03 3.51
N LYS A 356 1.12 12.11 3.07
CA LYS A 356 1.91 13.34 3.19
C LYS A 356 1.50 14.37 2.14
N LYS A 357 0.58 15.26 2.53
CA LYS A 357 -0.03 16.25 1.63
C LYS A 357 0.95 17.14 0.87
N SER A 358 2.07 17.50 1.48
CA SER A 358 3.09 18.35 0.85
C SER A 358 3.79 17.69 -0.34
N LEU A 359 3.73 16.36 -0.47
CA LEU A 359 4.33 15.61 -1.59
C LEU A 359 3.33 15.31 -2.70
N MET A 360 2.02 15.46 -2.48
CA MET A 360 1.00 15.05 -3.44
C MET A 360 1.10 15.77 -4.80
N ALA A 361 1.66 16.98 -4.85
CA ALA A 361 1.89 17.74 -6.08
C ALA A 361 3.11 17.27 -6.89
N ASP A 362 4.03 16.52 -6.27
CA ASP A 362 5.19 15.96 -6.96
C ASP A 362 4.74 14.78 -7.83
N SER A 363 5.11 14.80 -9.11
CA SER A 363 4.81 13.73 -10.06
C SER A 363 5.29 12.35 -9.59
N GLY A 364 6.44 12.29 -8.91
CA GLY A 364 6.99 11.04 -8.36
C GLY A 364 6.19 10.49 -7.17
N TRP A 365 5.33 11.30 -6.57
CA TRP A 365 4.48 10.95 -5.44
C TRP A 365 2.98 11.13 -5.73
N SER A 366 2.61 11.20 -7.01
CA SER A 366 1.23 11.46 -7.44
C SER A 366 0.23 10.42 -6.92
N MET A 367 0.65 9.17 -6.68
CA MET A 367 -0.17 8.11 -6.04
C MET A 367 -0.78 8.55 -4.69
N LEU A 368 -0.10 9.42 -3.94
CA LEU A 368 -0.61 9.97 -2.68
C LEU A 368 -1.93 10.73 -2.88
N GLN A 369 -2.18 11.27 -4.08
CA GLN A 369 -3.47 11.87 -4.42
C GLN A 369 -4.61 10.85 -4.39
N HIS A 370 -4.36 9.62 -4.85
CA HIS A 370 -5.34 8.54 -4.82
C HIS A 370 -5.57 8.04 -3.39
N TYR A 371 -4.51 7.89 -2.60
CA TYR A 371 -4.61 7.50 -1.20
C TYR A 371 -5.44 8.49 -0.37
N TYR A 372 -5.29 9.78 -0.66
CA TYR A 372 -6.07 10.83 -0.01
C TYR A 372 -7.58 10.75 -0.30
N THR A 373 -7.99 10.22 -1.46
CA THR A 373 -9.39 10.21 -1.88
C THR A 373 -10.18 8.98 -1.44
N ILE A 374 -9.51 7.93 -0.91
CA ILE A 374 -10.15 6.67 -0.48
C ILE A 374 -11.36 6.86 0.46
N PRO A 375 -11.39 7.81 1.43
CA PRO A 375 -12.58 8.08 2.24
C PRO A 375 -13.86 8.35 1.43
N TYR A 376 -13.76 9.07 0.31
CA TYR A 376 -14.91 9.36 -0.54
C TYR A 376 -15.47 8.09 -1.18
N HIS A 377 -14.61 7.24 -1.73
CA HIS A 377 -15.01 5.99 -2.34
C HIS A 377 -15.74 5.09 -1.33
N VAL A 378 -15.17 4.90 -0.13
CA VAL A 378 -15.78 4.05 0.90
C VAL A 378 -17.13 4.60 1.34
N ALA A 379 -17.22 5.91 1.61
CA ALA A 379 -18.49 6.54 2.01
C ALA A 379 -19.57 6.41 0.92
N LEU A 380 -19.20 6.55 -0.36
CA LEU A 380 -20.10 6.31 -1.48
C LEU A 380 -20.61 4.87 -1.49
N LYS A 381 -19.73 3.87 -1.38
CA LYS A 381 -20.11 2.45 -1.42
C LYS A 381 -21.12 2.09 -0.34
N PHE A 382 -20.99 2.67 0.85
CA PHE A 382 -21.95 2.50 1.95
C PHE A 382 -23.17 3.42 1.87
N THR A 383 -23.31 4.23 0.81
CA THR A 383 -24.39 5.23 0.63
C THR A 383 -24.49 6.25 1.77
N ASP A 384 -23.36 6.58 2.39
CA ASP A 384 -23.30 7.54 3.50
C ASP A 384 -23.23 8.98 2.97
N TRP A 385 -24.34 9.48 2.43
CA TRP A 385 -24.38 10.79 1.78
C TRP A 385 -23.94 11.94 2.71
N ASN A 386 -24.36 11.89 3.98
CA ASN A 386 -23.93 12.88 4.97
C ASN A 386 -22.42 12.86 5.21
N GLU A 387 -21.81 11.67 5.27
CA GLU A 387 -20.36 11.52 5.43
C GLU A 387 -19.62 12.16 4.25
N VAL A 388 -20.07 11.89 3.01
CA VAL A 388 -19.49 12.49 1.80
C VAL A 388 -19.56 14.01 1.83
N LEU A 389 -20.72 14.58 2.20
CA LEU A 389 -20.91 16.02 2.26
C LEU A 389 -20.06 16.67 3.36
N GLU A 390 -19.92 16.04 4.53
CA GLU A 390 -19.05 16.54 5.60
C GLU A 390 -17.56 16.45 5.25
N LEU A 391 -17.10 15.31 4.69
CA LEU A 391 -15.74 15.17 4.15
C LEU A 391 -15.43 16.28 3.16
N SER A 392 -16.37 16.53 2.24
CA SER A 392 -16.23 17.55 1.20
C SER A 392 -16.11 18.97 1.74
N LYS A 393 -16.82 19.29 2.84
CA LYS A 393 -16.73 20.61 3.50
C LYS A 393 -15.39 20.78 4.20
N ALA A 394 -14.89 19.73 4.85
CA ALA A 394 -13.64 19.75 5.59
C ALA A 394 -12.38 19.73 4.67
N ASP A 395 -12.54 19.32 3.42
CA ASP A 395 -11.42 19.11 2.50
C ASP A 395 -10.86 20.42 1.90
N THR A 396 -9.61 20.70 2.27
CA THR A 396 -8.87 21.90 1.88
C THR A 396 -7.92 21.67 0.71
N VAL A 397 -7.74 20.45 0.22
CA VAL A 397 -6.84 20.16 -0.92
C VAL A 397 -7.46 20.70 -2.21
N ARG A 398 -6.63 21.23 -3.12
CA ARG A 398 -7.05 21.84 -4.40
C ARG A 398 -6.31 21.28 -5.61
N LEU A 399 -5.69 20.12 -5.47
CA LEU A 399 -5.06 19.41 -6.59
C LEU A 399 -6.14 18.88 -7.55
N PRO A 400 -5.89 18.82 -8.88
CA PRO A 400 -6.91 18.47 -9.86
C PRO A 400 -7.59 17.12 -9.58
N TYR A 401 -6.83 16.05 -9.36
CA TYR A 401 -7.41 14.72 -9.17
C TYR A 401 -8.28 14.61 -7.90
N PRO A 402 -7.81 14.98 -6.69
CA PRO A 402 -8.67 14.99 -5.50
C PRO A 402 -9.89 15.88 -5.62
N THR A 403 -9.77 17.01 -6.32
CA THR A 403 -10.89 17.94 -6.54
C THR A 403 -11.94 17.30 -7.45
N ALA A 404 -11.54 16.61 -8.51
CA ALA A 404 -12.45 15.87 -9.39
C ALA A 404 -13.16 14.74 -8.61
N ILE A 405 -12.43 13.91 -7.85
CA ILE A 405 -13.07 12.85 -7.04
C ILE A 405 -14.06 13.44 -6.02
N ARG A 406 -13.74 14.60 -5.41
CA ARG A 406 -14.68 15.29 -4.51
C ARG A 406 -15.96 15.70 -5.24
N HIS A 407 -15.87 16.33 -6.41
CA HIS A 407 -17.05 16.71 -7.20
C HIS A 407 -17.88 15.49 -7.62
N TYR A 408 -17.21 14.40 -8.04
CA TYR A 408 -17.85 13.12 -8.32
C TYR A 408 -18.65 12.60 -7.12
N ALA A 409 -18.00 12.53 -5.95
CA ALA A 409 -18.62 11.99 -4.75
C ALA A 409 -19.78 12.87 -4.25
N ARG A 410 -19.58 14.20 -4.21
CA ARG A 410 -20.64 15.15 -3.87
C ARG A 410 -21.82 15.05 -4.81
N GLY A 411 -21.57 14.93 -6.12
CA GLY A 411 -22.61 14.78 -7.13
C GLY A 411 -23.52 13.59 -6.83
N LEU A 412 -22.93 12.42 -6.53
CA LEU A 412 -23.68 11.22 -6.14
C LEU A 412 -24.41 11.39 -4.80
N ALA A 413 -23.78 12.01 -3.79
CA ALA A 413 -24.42 12.25 -2.50
C ALA A 413 -25.63 13.20 -2.60
N LEU A 414 -25.52 14.27 -3.38
CA LEU A 414 -26.62 15.19 -3.65
C LEU A 414 -27.75 14.49 -4.43
N LEU A 415 -27.38 13.65 -5.40
CA LEU A 415 -28.36 12.85 -6.14
C LEU A 415 -29.13 11.89 -5.21
N GLY A 416 -28.43 11.21 -4.30
CA GLY A 416 -29.01 10.34 -3.28
C GLY A 416 -29.92 11.09 -2.29
N ASN A 417 -29.72 12.39 -2.11
CA ASN A 417 -30.59 13.29 -1.35
C ASN A 417 -31.65 13.99 -2.21
N GLN A 418 -31.93 13.48 -3.42
CA GLN A 418 -32.93 14.01 -4.37
C GLN A 418 -32.64 15.46 -4.85
N GLN A 419 -31.39 15.92 -4.75
CA GLN A 419 -30.93 17.24 -5.16
C GLN A 419 -30.31 17.21 -6.57
N THR A 420 -31.09 16.76 -7.55
CA THR A 420 -30.63 16.50 -8.94
C THR A 420 -30.03 17.73 -9.62
N ALA A 421 -30.59 18.92 -9.36
CA ALA A 421 -30.07 20.17 -9.94
C ALA A 421 -28.64 20.48 -9.43
N GLN A 422 -28.41 20.28 -8.14
CA GLN A 422 -27.09 20.45 -7.52
C GLN A 422 -26.13 19.34 -7.95
N ALA A 423 -26.59 18.09 -8.09
CA ALA A 423 -25.78 16.99 -8.62
C ALA A 423 -25.25 17.30 -10.04
N LYS A 424 -26.10 17.85 -10.93
CA LYS A 424 -25.67 18.33 -12.25
C LYS A 424 -24.70 19.50 -12.18
N ALA A 425 -24.80 20.36 -11.15
CA ALA A 425 -23.84 21.43 -10.95
C ALA A 425 -22.46 20.89 -10.56
N GLU A 426 -22.41 19.88 -9.68
CA GLU A 426 -21.16 19.18 -9.34
C GLU A 426 -20.57 18.47 -10.56
N LEU A 427 -21.38 17.83 -11.42
CA LEU A 427 -20.92 17.25 -12.68
C LEU A 427 -20.25 18.31 -13.58
N ARG A 428 -20.84 19.50 -13.73
CA ARG A 428 -20.21 20.58 -14.51
C ARG A 428 -18.88 21.04 -13.91
N GLN A 429 -18.73 21.03 -12.58
CA GLN A 429 -17.46 21.36 -11.94
C GLN A 429 -16.44 20.24 -12.16
N PHE A 430 -16.87 18.98 -12.05
CA PHE A 430 -16.05 17.80 -12.39
C PHE A 430 -15.48 17.91 -13.82
N GLU A 431 -16.34 18.18 -14.80
CA GLU A 431 -15.95 18.30 -16.22
C GLU A 431 -14.97 19.45 -16.46
N ARG A 432 -15.10 20.57 -15.72
CA ARG A 432 -14.12 21.68 -15.79
C ARG A 432 -12.76 21.29 -15.23
N VAL A 433 -12.72 20.57 -14.11
CA VAL A 433 -11.46 20.09 -13.53
C VAL A 433 -10.80 19.08 -14.46
N MET A 434 -11.58 18.21 -15.11
CA MET A 434 -11.10 17.25 -16.10
C MET A 434 -10.44 17.87 -17.34
N ALA A 435 -10.76 19.13 -17.65
CA ALA A 435 -10.13 19.86 -18.75
C ALA A 435 -8.71 20.34 -18.42
N ASP A 436 -8.24 20.19 -17.17
CA ASP A 436 -6.88 20.51 -16.78
C ASP A 436 -5.88 19.53 -17.43
N PRO A 437 -4.95 20.00 -18.27
CA PRO A 437 -3.97 19.14 -18.94
C PRO A 437 -3.03 18.43 -17.95
N GLY A 438 -2.88 18.94 -16.73
CA GLY A 438 -2.06 18.33 -15.68
C GLY A 438 -2.57 16.97 -15.21
N ILE A 439 -3.85 16.62 -15.43
CA ILE A 439 -4.39 15.30 -15.09
C ILE A 439 -3.78 14.20 -15.97
N ALA A 440 -3.46 14.51 -17.24
CA ALA A 440 -2.97 13.53 -18.19
C ALA A 440 -1.59 12.95 -17.84
N THR A 441 -0.83 13.61 -16.96
CA THR A 441 0.51 13.18 -16.53
C THR A 441 0.49 12.40 -15.22
N LEU A 442 -0.65 12.32 -14.53
CA LEU A 442 -0.77 11.67 -13.23
C LEU A 442 -1.09 10.19 -13.36
N THR A 443 -0.45 9.36 -12.53
CA THR A 443 -0.66 7.91 -12.49
C THR A 443 -0.83 7.42 -11.06
N THR A 444 -1.52 6.30 -10.88
CA THR A 444 -1.53 5.53 -9.63
C THR A 444 -0.31 4.62 -9.59
N GLY A 445 0.79 5.13 -9.02
CA GLY A 445 2.02 4.35 -8.85
C GLY A 445 2.68 3.90 -10.16
N GLY A 446 2.48 4.65 -11.25
CA GLY A 446 2.99 4.28 -12.58
C GLY A 446 2.19 3.21 -13.33
N ILE A 447 1.10 2.67 -12.74
CA ILE A 447 0.36 1.52 -13.30
C ILE A 447 -0.80 1.98 -14.20
N ASN A 448 -1.72 2.77 -13.64
CA ASN A 448 -2.88 3.28 -14.37
C ASN A 448 -2.86 4.82 -14.43
N PRO A 449 -3.27 5.43 -15.56
CA PRO A 449 -3.43 6.87 -15.63
C PRO A 449 -4.64 7.30 -14.80
N MET A 450 -4.46 8.34 -13.98
CA MET A 450 -5.54 8.88 -13.15
C MET A 450 -6.71 9.43 -13.99
N SER A 451 -6.44 9.87 -15.22
CA SER A 451 -7.46 10.27 -16.19
C SER A 451 -8.43 9.13 -16.55
N ALA A 452 -7.97 7.87 -16.61
CA ALA A 452 -8.85 6.73 -16.86
C ALA A 452 -9.79 6.47 -15.68
N ILE A 453 -9.29 6.63 -14.45
CA ILE A 453 -10.11 6.53 -13.23
C ILE A 453 -11.20 7.61 -13.22
N LEU A 454 -10.83 8.84 -13.58
CA LEU A 454 -11.80 9.93 -13.66
C LEU A 454 -12.79 9.76 -14.82
N ALA A 455 -12.38 9.15 -15.93
CA ALA A 455 -13.31 8.82 -17.01
C ALA A 455 -14.40 7.84 -16.52
N ILE A 456 -14.06 6.84 -15.70
CA ILE A 456 -15.03 5.95 -15.05
C ILE A 456 -15.98 6.76 -14.16
N ALA A 457 -15.43 7.61 -13.28
CA ALA A 457 -16.21 8.46 -12.37
C ALA A 457 -17.21 9.36 -13.11
N GLU A 458 -16.81 9.94 -14.25
CA GLU A 458 -17.68 10.77 -15.10
C GLU A 458 -18.88 9.98 -15.62
N ARG A 459 -18.65 8.79 -16.23
CA ARG A 459 -19.72 7.95 -16.78
C ARG A 459 -20.66 7.48 -15.69
N VAL A 460 -20.13 7.12 -14.51
CA VAL A 460 -20.94 6.72 -13.36
C VAL A 460 -21.84 7.87 -12.92
N LEU A 461 -21.30 9.07 -12.64
CA LEU A 461 -22.11 10.21 -12.20
C LEU A 461 -23.17 10.62 -13.25
N ARG A 462 -22.79 10.66 -14.53
CA ARG A 462 -23.72 10.99 -15.62
C ARG A 462 -24.82 9.93 -15.76
N GLY A 463 -24.45 8.65 -15.69
CA GLY A 463 -25.38 7.52 -15.74
C GLY A 463 -26.38 7.57 -14.59
N GLU A 464 -25.91 7.77 -13.36
CA GLU A 464 -26.78 7.87 -12.18
C GLU A 464 -27.73 9.08 -12.27
N ILE A 465 -27.25 10.25 -12.70
CA ILE A 465 -28.11 11.43 -12.93
C ILE A 465 -29.23 11.11 -13.94
N LEU A 466 -28.91 10.49 -15.08
CA LEU A 466 -29.91 10.09 -16.07
C LEU A 466 -30.88 9.05 -15.51
N GLY A 467 -30.39 8.12 -14.70
CA GLY A 467 -31.21 7.12 -14.01
C GLY A 467 -32.21 7.74 -13.05
N ALA A 468 -31.81 8.79 -12.32
CA ALA A 468 -32.70 9.56 -11.44
C ALA A 468 -33.76 10.35 -12.22
N GLU A 469 -33.44 10.80 -13.45
CA GLU A 469 -34.39 11.44 -14.37
C GLU A 469 -35.34 10.46 -15.09
N GLY A 470 -35.23 9.16 -14.81
CA GLY A 470 -36.02 8.12 -15.49
C GLY A 470 -35.51 7.77 -16.90
N LYS A 471 -34.38 8.33 -17.34
CA LYS A 471 -33.75 8.03 -18.64
C LYS A 471 -32.88 6.77 -18.52
N LEU A 472 -33.53 5.64 -18.25
CA LEU A 472 -32.86 4.38 -17.89
C LEU A 472 -31.98 3.82 -19.01
N MET A 473 -32.43 3.89 -20.27
CA MET A 473 -31.66 3.33 -21.39
C MET A 473 -30.36 4.11 -21.66
N PRO A 474 -30.38 5.46 -21.76
CA PRO A 474 -29.15 6.25 -21.80
C PRO A 474 -28.22 6.01 -20.58
N ALA A 475 -28.79 5.87 -19.38
CA ALA A 475 -28.01 5.56 -18.18
C ALA A 475 -27.28 4.21 -18.28
N ILE A 476 -27.96 3.17 -18.76
CA ILE A 476 -27.38 1.84 -18.97
C ILE A 476 -26.22 1.89 -19.98
N VAL A 477 -26.34 2.69 -21.06
CA VAL A 477 -25.26 2.83 -22.05
C VAL A 477 -24.01 3.40 -21.40
N LEU A 478 -24.12 4.51 -20.65
CA LEU A 478 -22.97 5.10 -19.96
C LEU A 478 -22.35 4.16 -18.92
N LEU A 479 -23.18 3.42 -18.17
CA LEU A 479 -22.68 2.48 -17.18
C LEU A 479 -21.98 1.27 -17.83
N ARG A 480 -22.37 0.84 -19.03
CA ARG A 480 -21.62 -0.15 -19.83
C ARG A 480 -20.28 0.39 -20.30
N GLU A 481 -20.23 1.64 -20.75
CA GLU A 481 -18.97 2.30 -21.08
C GLU A 481 -18.04 2.38 -19.87
N ALA A 482 -18.57 2.70 -18.70
CA ALA A 482 -17.80 2.71 -17.45
C ALA A 482 -17.23 1.33 -17.09
N VAL A 483 -18.03 0.26 -17.22
CA VAL A 483 -17.52 -1.12 -17.06
C VAL A 483 -16.40 -1.43 -18.06
N ALA A 484 -16.56 -1.04 -19.33
CA ALA A 484 -15.52 -1.26 -20.33
C ALA A 484 -14.24 -0.44 -20.07
N LEU A 485 -14.34 0.70 -19.38
CA LEU A 485 -13.18 1.48 -18.93
C LEU A 485 -12.53 0.85 -17.69
N GLU A 486 -13.32 0.35 -16.74
CA GLU A 486 -12.85 -0.41 -15.57
C GLU A 486 -12.05 -1.64 -16.03
N ASP A 487 -12.58 -2.44 -16.95
CA ASP A 487 -11.92 -3.63 -17.49
C ASP A 487 -10.63 -3.31 -18.27
N LYS A 488 -10.46 -2.05 -18.70
CA LYS A 488 -9.25 -1.57 -19.38
C LYS A 488 -8.16 -1.13 -18.41
N LEU A 489 -8.42 -1.01 -17.12
CA LEU A 489 -7.35 -0.78 -16.14
C LEU A 489 -6.40 -1.99 -16.10
N ASN A 490 -5.13 -1.72 -15.84
CA ASN A 490 -4.14 -2.72 -15.49
C ASN A 490 -4.36 -3.19 -14.06
N TYR A 491 -3.88 -4.40 -13.79
CA TYR A 491 -3.95 -4.98 -12.45
C TYR A 491 -3.22 -4.12 -11.42
N ASN A 492 -3.89 -3.84 -10.30
CA ASN A 492 -3.32 -3.20 -9.12
C ASN A 492 -4.09 -3.71 -7.88
N GLU A 493 -3.49 -3.60 -6.70
CA GLU A 493 -4.11 -4.08 -5.46
C GLU A 493 -4.15 -3.04 -4.34
N PRO A 494 -5.34 -2.77 -3.76
CA PRO A 494 -6.65 -3.08 -4.33
C PRO A 494 -6.76 -2.45 -5.74
N PRO A 495 -7.70 -2.90 -6.58
CA PRO A 495 -7.92 -2.25 -7.87
C PRO A 495 -8.12 -0.74 -7.67
N ASP A 496 -7.54 0.10 -8.54
CA ASP A 496 -7.66 1.56 -8.41
C ASP A 496 -9.14 2.03 -8.42
N TRP A 497 -10.02 1.23 -9.02
CA TRP A 497 -11.48 1.33 -8.87
C TRP A 497 -12.04 0.12 -8.10
N PHE A 498 -11.68 0.00 -6.82
CA PHE A 498 -11.96 -1.17 -5.98
C PHE A 498 -13.46 -1.50 -5.75
N PHE A 499 -14.39 -0.67 -6.23
CA PHE A 499 -15.82 -0.96 -6.19
C PHE A 499 -16.40 -1.05 -7.60
N SER A 500 -16.67 -2.28 -8.05
CA SER A 500 -17.04 -2.48 -9.44
C SER A 500 -18.26 -1.66 -9.86
N VAL A 501 -18.16 -1.02 -11.03
CA VAL A 501 -19.24 -0.32 -11.72
C VAL A 501 -20.38 -1.28 -12.06
N ARG A 502 -20.09 -2.57 -12.15
CA ARG A 502 -21.10 -3.63 -12.34
C ARG A 502 -22.22 -3.56 -11.30
N HIS A 503 -21.95 -3.08 -10.09
CA HIS A 503 -23.01 -2.83 -9.09
C HIS A 503 -23.99 -1.74 -9.54
N ASN A 504 -23.48 -0.61 -10.04
CA ASN A 504 -24.30 0.49 -10.56
C ASN A 504 -25.09 0.02 -11.80
N LEU A 505 -24.41 -0.63 -12.75
CA LEU A 505 -25.04 -1.15 -13.97
C LEU A 505 -26.13 -2.18 -13.64
N GLY A 506 -25.83 -3.16 -12.79
CA GLY A 506 -26.78 -4.19 -12.38
C GLY A 506 -28.02 -3.60 -11.71
N ALA A 507 -27.85 -2.59 -10.86
CA ALA A 507 -28.97 -1.95 -10.18
C ALA A 507 -29.81 -1.07 -11.13
N MET A 508 -29.18 -0.41 -12.12
CA MET A 508 -29.91 0.27 -13.21
C MET A 508 -30.69 -0.72 -14.10
N LEU A 509 -30.12 -1.89 -14.39
CA LEU A 509 -30.78 -2.95 -15.15
C LEU A 509 -31.99 -3.52 -14.39
N LEU A 510 -31.89 -3.71 -13.07
CA LEU A 510 -33.03 -4.08 -12.22
C LEU A 510 -34.14 -3.04 -12.30
N LYS A 511 -33.82 -1.75 -12.19
CA LYS A 511 -34.79 -0.64 -12.31
C LYS A 511 -35.47 -0.62 -13.68
N ALA A 512 -34.73 -0.94 -14.74
CA ALA A 512 -35.25 -1.06 -16.10
C ALA A 512 -35.97 -2.40 -16.38
N LYS A 513 -36.12 -3.27 -15.37
CA LYS A 513 -36.71 -4.62 -15.48
C LYS A 513 -35.98 -5.55 -16.46
N ARG A 514 -34.70 -5.30 -16.74
CA ARG A 514 -33.82 -6.13 -17.58
C ARG A 514 -33.13 -7.18 -16.72
N TYR A 515 -33.93 -8.00 -16.05
CA TYR A 515 -33.44 -8.90 -15.00
C TYR A 515 -32.40 -9.93 -15.46
N PRO A 516 -32.53 -10.58 -16.63
CA PRO A 516 -31.49 -11.51 -17.11
C PRO A 516 -30.13 -10.84 -17.31
N GLU A 517 -30.12 -9.58 -17.78
CA GLU A 517 -28.88 -8.83 -17.95
C GLU A 517 -28.30 -8.37 -16.61
N ALA A 518 -29.16 -8.05 -15.63
CA ALA A 518 -28.71 -7.79 -14.27
C ALA A 518 -28.06 -9.04 -13.65
N GLU A 519 -28.66 -10.23 -13.80
CA GLU A 519 -28.08 -11.51 -13.36
C GLU A 519 -26.69 -11.72 -13.99
N ALA A 520 -26.55 -11.51 -15.30
CA ALA A 520 -25.29 -11.66 -16.01
C ALA A 520 -24.21 -10.69 -15.51
N VAL A 521 -24.55 -9.42 -15.27
CA VAL A 521 -23.61 -8.39 -14.80
C VAL A 521 -23.11 -8.68 -13.37
N TYR A 522 -23.99 -9.10 -12.46
CA TYR A 522 -23.56 -9.50 -11.11
C TYR A 522 -22.77 -10.81 -11.11
N GLY A 523 -23.09 -11.76 -11.99
CA GLY A 523 -22.27 -12.96 -12.19
C GLY A 523 -20.86 -12.63 -12.68
N ALA A 524 -20.73 -11.68 -13.60
CA ALA A 524 -19.43 -11.22 -14.09
C ALA A 524 -18.60 -10.54 -12.99
N ASP A 525 -19.23 -9.79 -12.08
CA ASP A 525 -18.55 -9.24 -10.88
C ASP A 525 -18.01 -10.37 -10.00
N LEU A 526 -18.83 -11.39 -9.72
CA LEU A 526 -18.45 -12.51 -8.83
C LEU A 526 -17.33 -13.39 -9.39
N ASN A 527 -17.08 -13.35 -10.71
CA ASN A 527 -15.91 -14.00 -11.31
C ASN A 527 -14.61 -13.24 -10.99
N ILE A 528 -14.68 -11.92 -10.79
CA ILE A 528 -13.53 -11.06 -10.46
C ILE A 528 -13.36 -10.96 -8.94
N PHE A 529 -14.48 -10.83 -8.22
CA PHE A 529 -14.57 -10.68 -6.77
C PHE A 529 -15.44 -11.81 -6.18
N PRO A 530 -14.88 -13.03 -6.03
CA PRO A 530 -15.60 -14.15 -5.44
C PRO A 530 -16.19 -13.80 -4.08
N ARG A 531 -17.40 -14.28 -3.79
CA ARG A 531 -18.10 -14.04 -2.51
C ARG A 531 -18.36 -12.56 -2.18
N ASN A 532 -18.29 -11.65 -3.15
CA ASN A 532 -18.66 -10.25 -2.94
C ASN A 532 -20.15 -10.12 -2.56
N ALA A 533 -20.43 -9.77 -1.30
CA ALA A 533 -21.78 -9.68 -0.75
C ALA A 533 -22.65 -8.65 -1.49
N TRP A 534 -22.04 -7.57 -2.02
CA TRP A 534 -22.75 -6.54 -2.77
C TRP A 534 -23.32 -7.08 -4.10
N ALA A 535 -22.52 -7.86 -4.83
CA ALA A 535 -22.95 -8.49 -6.07
C ALA A 535 -23.92 -9.64 -5.81
N LEU A 536 -23.71 -10.44 -4.76
CA LEU A 536 -24.64 -11.49 -4.35
C LEU A 536 -26.03 -10.94 -4.00
N ALA A 537 -26.11 -9.78 -3.33
CA ALA A 537 -27.38 -9.13 -3.04
C ALA A 537 -28.12 -8.68 -4.33
N GLY A 538 -27.39 -8.12 -5.28
CA GLY A 538 -27.92 -7.76 -6.59
C GLY A 538 -28.37 -8.96 -7.43
N LEU A 539 -27.55 -10.01 -7.45
CA LEU A 539 -27.82 -11.27 -8.12
C LEU A 539 -29.08 -11.94 -7.58
N HIS A 540 -29.22 -11.99 -6.26
CA HIS A 540 -30.41 -12.52 -5.61
C HIS A 540 -31.67 -11.78 -6.04
N LYS A 541 -31.64 -10.44 -6.03
CA LYS A 541 -32.77 -9.61 -6.50
C LYS A 541 -33.11 -9.91 -7.97
N ALA A 542 -32.10 -10.00 -8.84
CA ALA A 542 -32.31 -10.33 -10.25
C ALA A 542 -32.95 -11.72 -10.44
N GLN A 543 -32.53 -12.72 -9.67
CA GLN A 543 -33.08 -14.08 -9.76
C GLN A 543 -34.51 -14.16 -9.21
N VAL A 544 -34.82 -13.49 -8.10
CA VAL A 544 -36.18 -13.39 -7.56
C VAL A 544 -37.11 -12.71 -8.56
N SER A 545 -36.68 -11.59 -9.17
CA SER A 545 -37.46 -10.87 -10.18
C SER A 545 -37.69 -11.67 -11.48
N GLN A 546 -36.90 -12.71 -11.72
CA GLN A 546 -37.10 -13.66 -12.83
C GLN A 546 -37.90 -14.90 -12.43
N HIS A 547 -38.35 -15.00 -11.18
CA HIS A 547 -38.99 -16.21 -10.62
C HIS A 547 -38.07 -17.46 -10.59
N LEU A 548 -36.75 -17.28 -10.59
CA LEU A 548 -35.76 -18.36 -10.51
C LEU A 548 -35.47 -18.77 -9.06
N MET A 549 -36.51 -19.24 -8.35
CA MET A 549 -36.48 -19.40 -6.89
C MET A 549 -35.40 -20.37 -6.37
N ALA A 550 -35.12 -21.46 -7.11
CA ALA A 550 -34.06 -22.39 -6.72
C ALA A 550 -32.66 -21.73 -6.76
N LYS A 551 -32.37 -20.96 -7.82
CA LYS A 551 -31.12 -20.18 -7.91
C LYS A 551 -31.07 -19.09 -6.84
N ALA A 552 -32.17 -18.38 -6.64
CA ALA A 552 -32.26 -17.34 -5.62
C ALA A 552 -31.94 -17.89 -4.23
N GLN A 553 -32.47 -19.07 -3.86
CA GLN A 553 -32.19 -19.70 -2.57
C GLN A 553 -30.70 -20.06 -2.40
N GLN A 554 -30.03 -20.53 -3.46
CA GLN A 554 -28.59 -20.78 -3.44
C GLN A 554 -27.80 -19.48 -3.25
N THR A 555 -28.12 -18.44 -4.01
CA THR A 555 -27.49 -17.11 -3.88
C THR A 555 -27.73 -16.50 -2.49
N GLN A 556 -28.92 -16.68 -1.91
CA GLN A 556 -29.25 -16.20 -0.56
C GLN A 556 -28.39 -16.89 0.51
N THR A 557 -28.08 -18.17 0.33
CA THR A 557 -27.18 -18.91 1.22
C THR A 557 -25.75 -18.37 1.14
N LEU A 558 -25.24 -18.16 -0.08
CA LEU A 558 -23.92 -17.56 -0.30
C LEU A 558 -23.83 -16.14 0.25
N LEU A 559 -24.88 -15.33 0.06
CA LEU A 559 -24.97 -13.98 0.58
C LEU A 559 -24.90 -13.97 2.11
N ALA A 560 -25.63 -14.86 2.78
CA ALA A 560 -25.61 -14.95 4.24
C ALA A 560 -24.21 -15.31 4.78
N GLN A 561 -23.48 -16.18 4.08
CA GLN A 561 -22.09 -16.52 4.43
C GLN A 561 -21.15 -15.32 4.19
N ALA A 562 -21.28 -14.65 3.04
CA ALA A 562 -20.45 -13.51 2.67
C ALA A 562 -20.66 -12.28 3.55
N SER A 563 -21.85 -12.10 4.13
CA SER A 563 -22.20 -10.93 4.94
C SER A 563 -22.16 -11.18 6.46
N VAL A 564 -21.52 -12.26 6.94
CA VAL A 564 -21.52 -12.60 8.37
C VAL A 564 -20.80 -11.55 9.23
N TRP A 565 -19.82 -10.85 8.65
CA TRP A 565 -19.04 -9.80 9.31
C TRP A 565 -19.53 -8.37 9.03
N ALA A 566 -20.61 -8.25 8.27
CA ALA A 566 -21.16 -6.96 7.90
C ALA A 566 -21.79 -6.26 9.12
N ASP A 567 -21.44 -4.99 9.34
CA ASP A 567 -22.05 -4.14 10.38
C ASP A 567 -23.14 -3.20 9.82
N ARG A 568 -23.41 -3.33 8.52
CA ARG A 568 -24.48 -2.66 7.78
C ARG A 568 -25.26 -3.69 6.97
N ASP A 569 -26.54 -3.42 6.78
CA ASP A 569 -27.38 -4.27 5.94
C ASP A 569 -27.07 -4.07 4.44
N ILE A 570 -26.38 -5.05 3.86
CA ILE A 570 -26.06 -5.12 2.43
C ILE A 570 -27.26 -5.64 1.62
N LYS A 571 -28.24 -6.31 2.25
CA LYS A 571 -29.34 -6.99 1.54
C LYS A 571 -30.33 -5.98 0.94
N THR A 572 -30.55 -4.86 1.63
CA THR A 572 -31.57 -3.86 1.25
C THR A 572 -31.01 -2.72 0.42
N LYS A 573 -29.78 -2.25 0.68
CA LYS A 573 -29.19 -1.05 0.05
C LYS A 573 -28.26 -1.38 -1.12
N LEU A 574 -28.75 -1.28 -2.35
CA LEU A 574 -27.91 -1.24 -3.55
C LEU A 574 -27.65 0.23 -3.95
N LEU A 575 -26.46 0.52 -4.46
CA LEU A 575 -25.95 1.85 -4.80
C LEU A 575 -26.81 2.69 -5.77
N SER A 576 -27.81 2.10 -6.43
CA SER A 576 -28.78 2.83 -7.26
C SER A 576 -30.24 2.70 -6.77
N GLY A 577 -30.44 2.36 -5.50
CA GLY A 577 -31.74 2.47 -4.82
C GLY A 577 -31.85 3.83 -4.14
N LEU A 578 -32.34 4.83 -4.87
CA LEU A 578 -33.16 5.88 -4.27
C LEU A 578 -34.35 5.22 -3.55
#